data_AF-A0A7X0J3D0-F1
#
_entry.id   AF-A0A7X0J3D0-F1
#
_cell.length_a   1.000
_cell.length_b   1.000
_cell.length_c   1.000
_cell.angle_alpha   90.00
_cell.angle_beta   90.00
_cell.angle_gamma   90.00
#
_symmetry.space_group_name_H-M   'P 1'
#
loop_
_entity.id
_entity.type
_entity.pdbx_description
1 polymer ?
#
loop_
_entity_poly.entity_id
_entity_poly.type
_entity_poly.pdbx_seq_one_letter_code
_entity_poly.pdbx_strand_id
1 'polypeptide(L)'
;MASSLIKHKRISTTLAKAKALRMYVEPLITKSKNDTTHSRRTVFSYLQDKDSVTELFRDIATKVANRPGGYTRIIKLNNRLGDNAEMALIELVDYNEVYGKEAATEEKKTTRRGRSKSTAKKADATEAPAKAEATAEAVVEAPAAEETKEDKGE
;
A
#
# COMPACT_ATOMS: atom_id res chain seq x y z
N MET A 1 -14.75 -1.77 19.44
CA MET A 1 -14.56 -2.64 18.26
C MET A 1 -13.23 -2.39 17.56
N ALA A 2 -12.94 -1.21 17.01
CA ALA A 2 -11.64 -0.96 16.35
C ALA A 2 -10.44 -1.18 17.30
N SER A 3 -10.49 -0.58 18.48
CA SER A 3 -9.53 -0.80 19.59
C SER A 3 -9.39 -2.28 19.97
N SER A 4 -10.49 -3.03 19.90
CA SER A 4 -10.54 -4.48 20.17
C SER A 4 -9.84 -5.30 19.08
N LEU A 5 -10.06 -4.96 17.80
CA LEU A 5 -9.37 -5.58 16.66
C LEU A 5 -7.87 -5.28 16.69
N ILE A 6 -7.47 -4.09 17.14
CA ILE A 6 -6.06 -3.72 17.32
C ILE A 6 -5.42 -4.53 18.45
N LYS A 7 -6.02 -4.52 19.66
CA LYS A 7 -5.49 -5.24 20.83
C LYS A 7 -5.40 -6.75 20.62
N HIS A 8 -6.41 -7.38 20.00
CA HIS A 8 -6.48 -8.84 19.83
C HIS A 8 -6.08 -9.35 18.43
N LYS A 9 -5.84 -8.47 17.45
CA LYS A 9 -5.46 -8.75 16.04
C LYS A 9 -6.48 -9.57 15.22
N ARG A 10 -7.44 -10.24 15.87
CA ARG A 10 -8.55 -11.01 15.31
C ARG A 10 -9.75 -10.93 16.27
N ILE A 11 -10.96 -10.70 15.75
CA ILE A 11 -12.22 -10.75 16.51
C ILE A 11 -13.35 -11.43 15.71
N SER A 12 -14.33 -12.02 16.40
CA SER A 12 -15.58 -12.50 15.78
C SER A 12 -16.71 -11.51 16.02
N THR A 13 -17.53 -11.26 14.98
CA THR A 13 -18.65 -10.31 15.01
C THR A 13 -19.68 -10.67 13.93
N THR A 14 -20.73 -9.87 13.72
CA THR A 14 -21.66 -10.11 12.60
C THR A 14 -21.10 -9.56 11.29
N LEU A 15 -21.46 -10.17 10.15
CA LEU A 15 -20.94 -9.80 8.83
C LEU A 15 -21.14 -8.32 8.48
N ALA A 16 -22.29 -7.74 8.84
CA ALA A 16 -22.54 -6.30 8.67
C ALA A 16 -21.57 -5.43 9.49
N LYS A 17 -21.31 -5.80 10.75
CA LYS A 17 -20.35 -5.10 11.62
C LYS A 17 -18.92 -5.26 11.10
N ALA A 18 -18.54 -6.42 10.59
CA ALA A 18 -17.22 -6.64 9.98
C ALA A 18 -17.00 -5.77 8.73
N LYS A 19 -17.99 -5.69 7.82
CA LYS A 19 -17.94 -4.83 6.62
C LYS A 19 -17.78 -3.35 6.98
N ALA A 20 -18.55 -2.85 7.95
CA ALA A 20 -18.44 -1.48 8.42
C ALA A 20 -17.09 -1.21 9.12
N LEU A 21 -16.62 -2.15 9.95
CA LEU A 21 -15.36 -2.02 10.67
C LEU A 21 -14.16 -1.94 9.73
N ARG A 22 -14.16 -2.68 8.61
CA ARG A 22 -13.12 -2.55 7.58
C ARG A 22 -13.00 -1.11 7.06
N MET A 23 -14.12 -0.49 6.67
CA MET A 23 -14.12 0.89 6.14
C MET A 23 -13.61 1.92 7.16
N TYR A 24 -13.80 1.66 8.45
CA TYR A 24 -13.32 2.51 9.54
C TYR A 24 -11.84 2.27 9.89
N VAL A 25 -11.36 1.02 9.85
CA VAL A 25 -10.02 0.64 10.32
C VAL A 25 -8.93 0.78 9.25
N GLU A 26 -9.22 0.48 7.97
CA GLU A 26 -8.20 0.58 6.90
C GLU A 26 -7.55 1.98 6.81
N PRO A 27 -8.30 3.11 6.89
CA PRO A 27 -7.69 4.45 6.87
C PRO A 27 -6.85 4.78 8.10
N LEU A 28 -7.14 4.16 9.26
CA LEU A 28 -6.36 4.35 10.49
C LEU A 28 -5.02 3.61 10.41
N ILE A 29 -4.99 2.41 9.83
CA ILE A 29 -3.75 1.65 9.58
C ILE A 29 -2.90 2.34 8.50
N THR A 30 -3.50 2.90 7.44
CA THR A 30 -2.74 3.74 6.49
C THR A 30 -2.10 4.94 7.18
N LYS A 31 -2.81 5.61 8.11
CA LYS A 31 -2.26 6.74 8.87
C LYS A 31 -1.16 6.35 9.87
N SER A 32 -1.19 5.13 10.42
CA SER A 32 -0.20 4.71 11.41
C SER A 32 1.17 4.36 10.84
N LYS A 33 1.29 4.12 9.52
CA LYS A 33 2.58 3.94 8.85
C LYS A 33 3.50 5.16 8.95
N ASN A 34 2.90 6.36 8.90
CA ASN A 34 3.63 7.62 9.00
C ASN A 34 3.59 8.09 10.44
N ASP A 35 4.54 7.65 11.26
CA ASP A 35 4.57 7.99 12.69
C ASP A 35 4.93 9.47 12.92
N THR A 36 3.90 10.30 13.03
CA THR A 36 4.02 11.73 13.33
C THR A 36 3.08 12.12 14.46
N THR A 37 3.42 13.20 15.17
CA THR A 37 2.56 13.80 16.20
C THR A 37 1.17 14.16 15.66
N HIS A 38 1.05 14.55 14.39
CA HIS A 38 -0.26 14.77 13.75
C HIS A 38 -1.01 13.45 13.56
N SER A 39 -0.38 12.45 12.93
CA SER A 39 -0.96 11.11 12.73
C SER A 39 -1.49 10.51 14.04
N ARG A 40 -0.69 10.55 15.11
CA ARG A 40 -1.09 10.04 16.43
C ARG A 40 -2.29 10.80 17.02
N ARG A 41 -2.30 12.14 16.94
CA ARG A 41 -3.44 12.97 17.39
C ARG A 41 -4.72 12.66 16.59
N THR A 42 -4.61 12.55 15.27
CA THR A 42 -5.74 12.21 14.39
C THR A 42 -6.28 10.81 14.68
N VAL A 43 -5.43 9.79 14.85
CA VAL A 43 -5.91 8.44 15.17
C VAL A 43 -6.50 8.36 16.58
N PHE A 44 -5.95 9.12 17.55
CA PHE A 44 -6.48 9.17 18.91
C PHE A 44 -7.88 9.78 18.99
N SER A 45 -8.25 10.78 18.18
CA SER A 45 -9.62 11.32 18.19
C SER A 45 -10.68 10.31 17.73
N TYR A 46 -10.30 9.36 16.85
CA TYR A 46 -11.14 8.24 16.44
C TYR A 46 -11.18 7.10 17.48
N LEU A 47 -10.02 6.63 17.94
CA LEU A 47 -9.95 5.42 18.79
C LEU A 47 -10.18 5.68 20.28
N GLN A 48 -9.80 6.87 20.77
CA GLN A 48 -9.91 7.35 22.16
C GLN A 48 -9.28 6.44 23.25
N ASP A 49 -8.44 5.49 22.81
CA ASP A 49 -7.78 4.46 23.63
C ASP A 49 -6.25 4.58 23.44
N LYS A 50 -5.53 4.91 24.53
CA LYS A 50 -4.08 5.15 24.51
C LYS A 50 -3.28 3.89 24.19
N ASP A 51 -3.69 2.74 24.70
CA ASP A 51 -2.95 1.49 24.49
C ASP A 51 -3.16 1.02 23.04
N SER A 52 -4.38 1.11 22.52
CA SER A 52 -4.65 0.78 21.11
C SER A 52 -3.90 1.69 20.13
N VAL A 53 -3.76 2.99 20.42
CA VAL A 53 -2.90 3.86 19.62
C VAL A 53 -1.42 3.46 19.74
N THR A 54 -0.95 3.11 20.94
CA THR A 54 0.44 2.68 21.17
C THR A 54 0.78 1.38 20.42
N GLU A 55 -0.11 0.39 20.49
CA GLU A 55 -0.02 -0.89 19.79
C GLU A 55 0.01 -0.72 18.26
N LEU A 56 -0.86 0.17 17.75
CA LEU A 56 -1.03 0.40 16.32
C LEU A 56 0.22 1.04 15.68
N PHE A 57 0.85 2.00 16.35
CA PHE A 57 2.04 2.68 15.84
C PHE A 57 3.36 1.92 16.10
N ARG A 58 3.41 1.01 17.10
CA ARG A 58 4.59 0.16 17.35
C ARG A 58 4.60 -1.11 16.50
N ASP A 59 3.62 -1.98 16.72
CA ASP A 59 3.69 -3.37 16.27
C ASP A 59 2.98 -3.58 14.93
N ILE A 60 1.82 -2.94 14.76
CA ILE A 60 1.01 -3.13 13.56
C ILE A 60 1.61 -2.32 12.39
N ALA A 61 1.94 -1.04 12.60
CA ALA A 61 2.52 -0.19 11.57
C ALA A 61 3.80 -0.77 10.95
N THR A 62 4.66 -1.38 11.76
CA THR A 62 5.94 -1.98 11.31
C THR A 62 5.72 -3.25 10.48
N LYS A 63 4.89 -4.19 10.93
CA LYS A 63 4.55 -5.39 10.13
C LYS A 63 3.83 -5.07 8.83
N VAL A 64 2.98 -4.04 8.84
CA VAL A 64 2.05 -3.72 7.74
C VAL A 64 2.64 -2.68 6.75
N ALA A 65 3.82 -2.14 7.02
CA ALA A 65 4.47 -1.08 6.24
C ALA A 65 4.47 -1.33 4.71
N ASN A 66 4.90 -2.52 4.28
CA ASN A 66 5.10 -2.86 2.87
C ASN A 66 3.80 -3.16 2.09
N ARG A 67 2.67 -3.42 2.77
CA ARG A 67 1.39 -3.77 2.14
C ARG A 67 0.70 -2.52 1.58
N PRO A 68 0.37 -2.39 0.28
CA PRO A 68 -0.22 -1.16 -0.27
C PRO A 68 -1.66 -0.86 0.22
N GLY A 69 -2.39 -1.88 0.69
CA GLY A 69 -3.72 -1.76 1.28
C GLY A 69 -4.35 -3.14 1.52
N GLY A 70 -5.57 -3.19 2.07
CA GLY A 70 -6.25 -4.45 2.38
C GLY A 70 -5.63 -5.13 3.60
N TYR A 71 -5.52 -4.38 4.69
CA TYR A 71 -4.88 -4.80 5.94
C TYR A 71 -5.75 -5.77 6.74
N THR A 72 -7.06 -5.75 6.53
CA THR A 72 -8.04 -6.62 7.20
C THR A 72 -8.66 -7.64 6.24
N ARG A 73 -8.78 -8.89 6.71
CA ARG A 73 -9.51 -9.97 6.04
C ARG A 73 -10.80 -10.25 6.81
N ILE A 74 -11.89 -10.48 6.07
CA ILE A 74 -13.17 -10.94 6.62
C ILE A 74 -13.42 -12.36 6.11
N ILE A 75 -13.66 -13.30 7.02
CA ILE A 75 -14.00 -14.70 6.73
C ILE A 75 -15.41 -14.95 7.25
N LYS A 76 -16.32 -15.47 6.39
CA LYS A 76 -17.67 -15.86 6.84
C LYS A 76 -17.58 -17.05 7.80
N LEU A 77 -18.43 -17.04 8.83
CA LEU A 77 -18.64 -18.15 9.76
C LEU A 77 -20.09 -18.66 9.63
N ASN A 78 -20.39 -19.79 10.26
CA ASN A 78 -21.76 -20.29 10.39
C ASN A 78 -22.65 -19.27 11.13
N ASN A 79 -23.94 -19.23 10.78
CA ASN A 79 -24.90 -18.33 11.42
C ASN A 79 -25.04 -18.64 12.92
N ARG A 80 -25.31 -17.60 13.71
CA ARG A 80 -25.50 -17.74 15.17
C ARG A 80 -26.82 -18.45 15.49
N LEU A 81 -26.76 -19.41 16.41
CA LEU A 81 -27.94 -20.08 16.95
C LEU A 81 -28.80 -19.09 17.75
N GLY A 82 -30.12 -19.15 17.57
CA GLY A 82 -31.11 -18.30 18.25
C GLY A 82 -31.63 -17.14 17.41
N ASP A 83 -30.75 -16.36 16.75
CA ASP A 83 -31.15 -15.22 15.90
C ASP A 83 -30.76 -15.35 14.42
N ASN A 84 -30.14 -16.47 14.03
CA ASN A 84 -29.69 -16.78 12.66
C ASN A 84 -28.81 -15.69 12.01
N ALA A 85 -28.13 -14.86 12.82
CA ALA A 85 -27.32 -13.77 12.30
C ALA A 85 -26.07 -14.28 11.57
N GLU A 86 -25.81 -13.77 10.35
CA GLU A 86 -24.56 -14.03 9.63
C GLU A 86 -23.35 -13.58 10.48
N MET A 87 -22.52 -14.53 10.90
CA MET A 87 -21.29 -14.26 11.65
C MET A 87 -20.09 -14.18 10.72
N ALA A 88 -19.07 -13.44 11.14
CA ALA A 88 -17.81 -13.29 10.43
C ALA A 88 -16.65 -13.07 11.40
N LEU A 89 -15.52 -13.71 11.09
CA LEU A 89 -14.23 -13.41 11.68
C LEU A 89 -13.61 -12.24 10.91
N ILE A 90 -13.05 -11.26 11.62
CA ILE A 90 -12.22 -10.21 11.02
C ILE A 90 -10.84 -10.20 11.68
N GLU A 91 -9.80 -10.24 10.86
CA GLU A 91 -8.39 -10.37 11.28
C GLU A 91 -7.47 -9.41 10.51
N LEU A 92 -6.33 -9.06 11.12
CA LEU A 92 -5.21 -8.43 10.42
C LEU A 92 -4.47 -9.47 9.57
N VAL A 93 -4.26 -9.17 8.28
CA VAL A 93 -3.67 -10.12 7.31
C VAL A 93 -2.26 -10.54 7.72
N ASP A 94 -1.43 -9.58 8.12
CA ASP A 94 -0.01 -9.78 8.45
C ASP A 94 0.23 -10.34 9.88
N TYR A 95 -0.84 -10.82 10.53
CA TYR A 95 -0.82 -11.57 11.80
C TYR A 95 -1.42 -12.98 11.66
N ASN A 96 -1.67 -13.48 10.44
CA ASN A 96 -2.13 -14.85 10.23
C ASN A 96 -0.95 -15.84 10.15
N GLU A 97 -0.67 -16.48 11.28
CA GLU A 97 0.48 -17.40 11.47
C GLU A 97 0.33 -18.77 10.76
N VAL A 98 -0.86 -19.10 10.26
CA VAL A 98 -1.19 -20.42 9.69
C VAL A 98 -0.74 -20.55 8.24
N TYR A 99 -0.87 -19.48 7.45
CA TYR A 99 -0.62 -19.48 6.00
C TYR A 99 0.52 -18.54 5.55
N GLY A 100 1.27 -17.96 6.50
CA GLY A 100 2.27 -16.92 6.22
C GLY A 100 3.72 -17.38 6.07
N LYS A 101 4.04 -18.66 6.30
CA LYS A 101 5.44 -19.12 6.51
C LYS A 101 6.26 -19.37 5.24
N GLU A 102 5.61 -19.51 4.08
CA GLU A 102 6.26 -20.00 2.85
C GLU A 102 6.49 -18.89 1.79
N ALA A 103 5.87 -17.71 1.94
CA ALA A 103 5.89 -16.65 0.93
C ALA A 103 7.16 -15.78 0.92
N ALA A 104 8.13 -16.04 1.82
CA ALA A 104 9.30 -15.18 2.04
C ALA A 104 10.55 -15.57 1.22
N THR A 105 10.51 -16.67 0.46
CA THR A 105 11.68 -17.25 -0.23
C THR A 105 11.76 -16.99 -1.74
N GLU A 106 10.79 -16.30 -2.34
CA GLU A 106 10.71 -16.09 -3.80
C GLU A 106 10.81 -14.62 -4.25
N GLU A 107 11.87 -13.91 -3.85
CA GLU A 107 12.29 -12.72 -4.61
C GLU A 107 13.22 -13.08 -5.78
N LYS A 108 12.92 -12.51 -6.96
CA LYS A 108 13.79 -12.39 -8.15
C LYS A 108 14.50 -13.68 -8.62
N LYS A 109 13.83 -14.43 -9.50
CA LYS A 109 14.52 -15.13 -10.60
C LYS A 109 14.33 -14.39 -11.91
N THR A 110 15.31 -13.57 -12.29
CA THR A 110 15.31 -12.92 -13.62
C THR A 110 15.66 -13.97 -14.67
N THR A 111 14.77 -14.20 -15.65
CA THR A 111 15.01 -15.14 -16.75
C THR A 111 14.67 -14.52 -18.10
N ARG A 112 15.53 -13.57 -18.50
CA ARG A 112 16.04 -13.36 -19.86
C ARG A 112 15.39 -14.28 -20.93
N ARG A 113 14.36 -13.78 -21.65
CA ARG A 113 13.84 -14.42 -22.88
C ARG A 113 13.65 -13.44 -24.03
N GLY A 114 14.70 -12.65 -24.31
CA GLY A 114 14.88 -12.10 -25.66
C GLY A 114 15.30 -13.20 -26.64
N ARG A 115 14.99 -12.99 -27.93
CA ARG A 115 15.53 -13.76 -29.08
C ARG A 115 15.18 -15.27 -29.14
N SER A 116 14.02 -15.60 -29.73
CA SER A 116 13.96 -16.42 -30.96
C SER A 116 12.52 -16.79 -31.35
N LYS A 117 12.02 -16.22 -32.45
CA LYS A 117 11.58 -16.98 -33.64
C LYS A 117 11.34 -16.03 -34.82
N SER A 118 12.43 -15.61 -35.47
CA SER A 118 12.35 -15.18 -36.87
C SER A 118 12.01 -16.39 -37.77
N THR A 119 11.76 -16.12 -39.06
CA THR A 119 11.57 -17.12 -40.13
C THR A 119 10.37 -18.07 -39.98
N ALA A 120 9.19 -17.55 -40.29
CA ALA A 120 8.28 -18.16 -41.27
C ALA A 120 7.78 -17.03 -42.19
N LYS A 121 7.92 -17.16 -43.52
CA LYS A 121 7.74 -16.06 -44.49
C LYS A 121 6.82 -16.43 -45.64
N LYS A 122 5.70 -15.70 -45.76
CA LYS A 122 5.03 -15.23 -46.99
C LYS A 122 4.13 -14.07 -46.55
N ALA A 123 4.36 -12.85 -47.06
CA ALA A 123 3.69 -12.27 -48.25
C ALA A 123 2.22 -11.93 -47.92
N ASP A 124 1.74 -10.71 -48.13
CA ASP A 124 1.95 -9.89 -49.34
C ASP A 124 2.78 -8.58 -49.17
N ALA A 125 2.86 -7.73 -50.21
CA ALA A 125 3.76 -6.55 -50.25
C ALA A 125 3.35 -5.40 -51.21
N THR A 126 3.41 -4.16 -50.73
CA THR A 126 3.42 -2.85 -51.46
C THR A 126 3.60 -1.74 -50.40
N GLU A 127 4.27 -0.59 -50.59
CA GLU A 127 5.39 -0.20 -51.47
C GLU A 127 6.18 0.94 -50.75
N ALA A 128 7.32 1.41 -51.29
CA ALA A 128 8.29 2.35 -50.65
C ALA A 128 8.52 3.60 -51.54
N PRO A 129 9.43 4.58 -51.26
CA PRO A 129 10.33 4.85 -50.11
C PRO A 129 9.93 6.17 -49.39
N ALA A 130 10.71 7.16 -48.89
CA ALA A 130 12.14 7.53 -48.72
C ALA A 130 12.22 8.69 -47.66
N LYS A 131 13.33 9.41 -47.40
CA LYS A 131 14.69 9.04 -46.92
C LYS A 131 15.56 10.33 -46.76
N ALA A 132 15.86 10.75 -45.52
CA ALA A 132 16.95 11.66 -45.09
C ALA A 132 16.94 11.71 -43.54
N GLU A 133 18.00 11.78 -42.71
CA GLU A 133 19.35 12.42 -42.76
C GLU A 133 19.28 13.97 -42.62
N ALA A 134 19.98 14.66 -41.70
CA ALA A 134 20.98 14.25 -40.67
C ALA A 134 21.09 15.29 -39.51
N THR A 135 22.06 15.07 -38.57
CA THR A 135 22.80 16.02 -37.68
C THR A 135 22.08 17.21 -36.99
N ALA A 136 22.18 17.52 -35.68
CA ALA A 136 23.21 17.42 -34.62
C ALA A 136 24.07 18.69 -34.37
N GLU A 137 23.68 19.49 -33.37
CA GLU A 137 24.39 20.55 -32.61
C GLU A 137 23.71 20.59 -31.20
N ALA A 138 24.36 20.69 -30.02
CA ALA A 138 25.18 21.77 -29.45
C ALA A 138 24.37 23.09 -29.33
N VAL A 139 24.21 23.81 -28.20
CA VAL A 139 25.05 24.20 -27.04
C VAL A 139 24.08 24.46 -25.86
N VAL A 140 24.20 23.95 -24.61
CA VAL A 140 25.13 24.23 -23.48
C VAL A 140 25.17 25.70 -22.97
N GLU A 141 24.32 26.05 -21.99
CA GLU A 141 24.59 27.20 -21.10
C GLU A 141 24.03 27.01 -19.67
N ALA A 142 24.84 27.36 -18.66
CA ALA A 142 24.54 27.49 -17.23
C ALA A 142 25.81 28.03 -16.50
N PRO A 143 25.77 28.46 -15.22
CA PRO A 143 24.94 29.54 -14.67
C PRO A 143 25.74 30.57 -13.83
N ALA A 144 25.15 31.74 -13.55
CA ALA A 144 25.60 32.75 -12.56
C ALA A 144 24.34 33.48 -12.01
N ALA A 145 24.18 33.89 -10.74
CA ALA A 145 25.05 34.68 -9.83
C ALA A 145 25.20 36.14 -10.32
N GLU A 146 25.13 37.21 -9.50
CA GLU A 146 24.84 37.41 -8.07
C GLU A 146 24.72 38.93 -7.81
N GLU A 147 23.93 39.42 -6.85
CA GLU A 147 24.32 40.56 -5.96
C GLU A 147 23.32 40.86 -4.83
N THR A 148 23.83 41.44 -3.74
CA THR A 148 23.10 41.90 -2.54
C THR A 148 23.54 43.31 -2.12
N LYS A 149 22.60 44.13 -1.63
CA LYS A 149 22.71 45.31 -0.73
C LYS A 149 21.25 45.70 -0.38
N GLU A 150 20.79 45.91 0.85
CA GLU A 150 21.30 46.74 1.97
C GLU A 150 21.38 48.25 1.65
N ASP A 151 20.39 49.02 2.12
CA ASP A 151 20.66 49.98 3.21
C ASP A 151 19.40 50.33 4.05
N LYS A 152 19.62 51.12 5.12
CA LYS A 152 18.69 51.78 6.08
C LYS A 152 17.42 52.39 5.44
N GLY A 153 16.33 52.66 6.16
CA GLY A 153 16.09 52.58 7.62
C GLY A 153 15.71 53.94 8.22
N GLU A 154 14.45 54.07 8.68
CA GLU A 154 13.86 55.16 9.47
C GLU A 154 12.82 54.55 10.44
#